data_AF-A0A2X2YEP4-F1
#
_entry.id   AF-A0A2X2YEP4-F1
#
_cell.length_a   1.000
_cell.length_b   1.000
_cell.length_c   1.000
_cell.angle_alpha   90.00
_cell.angle_beta   90.00
_cell.angle_gamma   90.00
#
_symmetry.space_group_name_H-M   'P 1'
#
loop_
_entity.id
_entity.type
_entity.pdbx_description
1 polymer ?
#
loop_
_entity_poly.entity_id
_entity_poly.type
_entity_poly.pdbx_seq_one_letter_code
_entity_poly.pdbx_strand_id
1 'polypeptide(L)'
;MLFVELDPQGNASKTLEKAGGVAALQASQLFEEQQLTITPNEGITLINADAKMADIERAPLTVMSTFKDHLTALASQFDHCVIDTPPTLGLRMSAALIVANHVVVANRAGRIFH
;
A
#
# COMPACT_ATOMS: atom_id res chain seq x y z
N MET A 1 -9.13 -9.95 -3.05
CA MET A 1 -8.67 -8.54 -3.13
C MET A 1 -7.38 -8.38 -2.34
N LEU A 2 -6.43 -7.59 -2.84
CA LEU A 2 -5.25 -7.15 -2.10
C LEU A 2 -5.53 -5.80 -1.44
N PHE A 3 -5.13 -5.63 -0.18
CA PHE A 3 -5.13 -4.36 0.52
C PHE A 3 -3.70 -4.07 0.99
N VAL A 4 -3.16 -2.90 0.66
CA VAL A 4 -1.81 -2.47 1.04
C VAL A 4 -1.93 -1.19 1.84
N GLU A 5 -1.37 -1.17 3.04
CA GLU A 5 -1.31 0.01 3.88
C GLU A 5 0.10 0.63 3.80
N LEU A 6 0.20 1.87 3.34
CA LEU A 6 1.47 2.61 3.24
C LEU A 6 1.66 3.67 4.34
N ASP A 7 0.62 3.95 5.12
CA ASP A 7 0.72 4.81 6.30
C ASP A 7 1.30 4.00 7.48
N PRO A 8 2.49 4.37 8.01
CA PRO A 8 3.11 3.71 9.16
C PRO A 8 2.24 3.71 10.43
N GLN A 9 1.19 4.52 10.50
CA GLN A 9 0.22 4.46 11.60
C GLN A 9 -0.59 3.14 11.60
N GLY A 10 -0.75 2.51 10.44
CA GLY A 10 -1.35 1.18 10.29
C GLY A 10 -2.80 1.09 10.77
N ASN A 11 -3.59 2.16 10.60
CA ASN A 11 -4.95 2.21 11.15
C ASN A 11 -5.91 1.31 10.37
N ALA A 12 -5.79 1.25 9.04
CA ALA A 12 -6.59 0.33 8.24
C ALA A 12 -6.24 -1.12 8.57
N SER A 13 -4.95 -1.44 8.65
CA SER A 13 -4.43 -2.74 9.07
C SER A 13 -5.08 -3.24 10.37
N LYS A 14 -5.02 -2.46 11.46
CA LYS A 14 -5.63 -2.81 12.76
C LYS A 14 -7.13 -3.09 12.69
N THR A 15 -7.81 -2.47 11.74
CA THR A 15 -9.27 -2.64 11.54
C THR A 15 -9.55 -3.90 10.71
N LEU A 16 -8.81 -4.08 9.62
CA LEU A 16 -9.03 -5.14 8.62
C LEU A 16 -8.47 -6.50 9.04
N GLU A 17 -7.47 -6.56 9.93
CA GLU A 17 -6.97 -7.81 10.50
C GLU A 17 -8.06 -8.70 11.12
N LYS A 18 -9.17 -8.11 11.56
CA LYS A 18 -10.31 -8.84 12.13
C LYS A 18 -11.20 -9.50 11.08
N ALA A 19 -11.08 -9.07 9.81
CA ALA A 19 -11.98 -9.44 8.71
C ALA A 19 -11.24 -10.01 7.49
N GLY A 20 -9.90 -9.94 7.45
CA GLY A 20 -9.06 -10.42 6.36
C GLY A 20 -7.87 -11.23 6.87
N GLY A 21 -7.19 -11.91 5.95
CA GLY A 21 -5.97 -12.64 6.26
C GLY A 21 -4.73 -11.77 6.04
N VAL A 22 -3.86 -11.72 7.05
CA VAL A 22 -2.58 -11.02 6.99
C VAL A 22 -1.63 -11.81 6.08
N ALA A 23 -1.03 -11.14 5.11
CA ALA A 23 0.00 -11.70 4.25
C ALA A 23 1.29 -11.92 5.06
N ALA A 24 2.07 -12.93 4.69
CA ALA A 24 3.43 -13.12 5.19
C ALA A 24 4.43 -12.13 4.52
N LEU A 25 4.01 -10.87 4.39
CA LEU A 25 4.71 -9.80 3.68
C LEU A 25 4.33 -8.46 4.31
N GLN A 26 5.33 -7.63 4.62
CA GLN A 26 5.13 -6.28 5.13
C GLN A 26 5.23 -5.24 4.01
N ALA A 27 4.61 -4.06 4.18
CA ALA A 27 4.55 -3.04 3.15
C ALA A 27 5.94 -2.50 2.76
N SER A 28 6.89 -2.38 3.70
CA SER A 28 8.24 -1.88 3.37
C SER A 28 8.96 -2.78 2.36
N GLN A 29 8.67 -4.08 2.39
CA GLN A 29 9.30 -5.07 1.53
C GLN A 29 8.91 -4.90 0.06
N LEU A 30 7.79 -4.23 -0.22
CA LEU A 30 7.41 -3.85 -1.59
C LEU A 30 8.39 -2.85 -2.21
N PHE A 31 9.21 -2.16 -1.42
CA PHE A 31 10.19 -1.17 -1.89
C PHE A 31 11.64 -1.71 -1.93
N GLU A 32 11.87 -2.94 -1.48
CA GLU A 32 13.20 -3.55 -1.37
C GLU A 32 13.47 -4.47 -2.58
N GLU A 33 14.69 -4.51 -3.12
CA GLU A 33 15.02 -5.42 -4.23
C GLU A 33 15.09 -6.88 -3.75
N GLN A 34 13.98 -7.61 -3.85
CA GLN A 34 13.90 -9.01 -3.46
C GLN A 34 12.80 -9.76 -4.22
N GLN A 35 12.87 -11.08 -4.26
CA GLN A 35 11.76 -11.88 -4.78
C GLN A 35 10.64 -11.93 -3.73
N LEU A 36 9.45 -11.49 -4.12
CA LEU A 36 8.26 -11.56 -3.27
C LEU A 36 7.38 -12.74 -3.68
N THR A 37 6.85 -13.41 -2.66
CA THR A 37 5.80 -14.44 -2.80
C THR A 37 4.70 -14.10 -1.81
N ILE A 38 3.45 -14.13 -2.29
CA ILE A 38 2.27 -13.95 -1.45
C ILE A 38 1.33 -15.12 -1.72
N THR A 39 0.68 -15.60 -0.66
CA THR A 39 -0.42 -16.55 -0.79
C THR A 39 -1.72 -15.78 -0.56
N PRO A 40 -2.60 -15.68 -1.56
CA PRO A 40 -3.89 -15.02 -1.39
C PRO A 40 -4.72 -15.67 -0.27
N ASN A 41 -5.31 -14.85 0.58
CA ASN A 41 -6.32 -15.23 1.56
C ASN A 41 -7.73 -15.11 0.95
N GLU A 42 -8.68 -15.85 1.53
CA GLU A 42 -10.10 -15.71 1.20
C GLU A 42 -10.57 -14.29 1.54
N GLY A 43 -11.26 -13.63 0.59
CA GLY A 43 -11.68 -12.23 0.74
C GLY A 43 -10.52 -11.23 0.61
N ILE A 44 -10.02 -10.74 1.75
CA ILE A 44 -8.99 -9.70 1.84
C ILE A 44 -7.65 -10.33 2.18
N THR A 45 -6.67 -10.12 1.30
CA THR A 45 -5.25 -10.32 1.61
C THR A 45 -4.66 -8.98 2.01
N LEU A 46 -4.18 -8.88 3.24
CA LEU A 46 -3.74 -7.64 3.84
C LEU A 46 -2.21 -7.61 3.95
N ILE A 47 -1.57 -6.66 3.26
CA ILE A 47 -0.17 -6.28 3.47
C ILE A 47 -0.17 -5.12 4.46
N ASN A 48 0.34 -5.37 5.66
CA ASN A 48 0.36 -4.40 6.73
C ASN A 48 1.50 -3.38 6.57
N ALA A 49 1.24 -2.15 6.99
CA ALA A 49 2.33 -1.24 7.27
C ALA A 49 3.18 -1.76 8.44
N ASP A 50 4.47 -1.46 8.35
CA ASP A 50 5.45 -1.75 9.38
C ASP A 50 6.29 -0.51 9.68
N ALA A 51 7.08 -0.55 10.75
CA ALA A 51 7.84 0.60 11.23
C ALA A 51 8.82 1.17 10.18
N LYS A 52 9.35 0.34 9.26
CA LYS A 52 10.29 0.78 8.22
C LYS A 52 9.61 1.64 7.15
N MET A 53 8.28 1.67 7.09
CA MET A 53 7.55 2.58 6.19
C MET A 53 7.86 4.05 6.47
N ALA A 54 8.31 4.41 7.68
CA ALA A 54 8.76 5.76 7.98
C ALA A 54 10.00 6.19 7.18
N ASP A 55 10.89 5.25 6.85
CA ASP A 55 12.16 5.52 6.17
C ASP A 55 11.99 5.70 4.65
N ILE A 56 10.90 5.15 4.08
CA ILE A 56 10.60 5.21 2.64
C ILE A 56 10.49 6.65 2.13
N GLU A 57 10.07 7.59 2.99
CA GLU A 57 9.98 9.00 2.63
C GLU A 57 11.35 9.64 2.27
N ARG A 58 12.44 9.04 2.76
CA ARG A 58 13.82 9.52 2.55
C ARG A 58 14.60 8.64 1.59
N ALA A 59 13.96 7.61 1.03
CA ALA A 59 14.60 6.66 0.14
C ALA A 59 14.92 7.29 -1.23
N PRO A 60 15.88 6.72 -1.99
CA PRO A 60 16.10 7.10 -3.38
C PRO A 60 14.85 6.88 -4.22
N LEU A 61 14.60 7.74 -5.22
CA LEU A 61 13.42 7.63 -6.10
C LEU A 61 13.31 6.28 -6.84
N THR A 62 14.44 5.57 -7.00
CA THR A 62 14.48 4.25 -7.66
C THR A 62 13.59 3.22 -6.99
N VAL A 63 13.34 3.33 -5.68
CA VAL A 63 12.46 2.39 -4.95
C VAL A 63 11.02 2.41 -5.45
N MET A 64 10.59 3.50 -6.12
CA MET A 64 9.27 3.56 -6.74
C MET A 64 9.14 2.60 -7.93
N SER A 65 10.24 2.36 -8.66
CA SER A 65 10.25 1.34 -9.72
C SER A 65 10.10 -0.05 -9.12
N THR A 66 10.84 -0.35 -8.06
CA THR A 66 10.74 -1.61 -7.32
C THR A 66 9.30 -1.87 -6.84
N PHE A 67 8.68 -0.85 -6.24
CA PHE A 67 7.27 -0.93 -5.81
C PHE A 67 6.31 -1.24 -6.96
N LYS A 68 6.48 -0.54 -8.09
CA LYS A 68 5.67 -0.78 -9.29
C LYS A 68 5.85 -2.18 -9.84
N ASP A 69 7.09 -2.66 -9.93
CA ASP A 69 7.41 -3.97 -10.49
C ASP A 69 6.83 -5.08 -9.63
N HIS A 70 6.90 -4.93 -8.30
CA HIS A 70 6.26 -5.85 -7.36
C HIS A 70 4.75 -5.90 -7.49
N LEU A 71 4.06 -4.74 -7.50
CA LEU A 71 2.59 -4.76 -7.66
C LEU A 71 2.18 -5.30 -9.03
N THR A 72 2.97 -5.06 -10.08
CA THR A 72 2.73 -5.63 -11.41
C THR A 72 2.86 -7.16 -11.39
N ALA A 73 3.87 -7.69 -10.72
CA ALA A 73 4.04 -9.14 -10.57
C ALA A 73 2.89 -9.79 -9.76
N LEU A 74 2.35 -9.07 -8.78
CA LEU A 74 1.22 -9.53 -7.98
C LEU A 74 -0.14 -9.36 -8.67
N ALA A 75 -0.25 -8.52 -9.71
CA ALA A 75 -1.52 -8.16 -10.34
C ALA A 75 -2.30 -9.36 -10.88
N SER A 76 -1.63 -10.41 -11.34
CA SER A 76 -2.29 -11.63 -11.84
C SER A 76 -3.01 -12.46 -10.77
N GLN A 77 -2.74 -12.21 -9.48
CA GLN A 77 -3.28 -13.00 -8.37
C GLN A 77 -4.52 -12.38 -7.73
N PHE A 78 -4.88 -11.14 -8.08
CA PHE A 78 -5.95 -10.39 -7.44
C PHE A 78 -6.76 -9.60 -8.47
N ASP A 79 -8.09 -9.65 -8.36
CA ASP A 79 -8.97 -8.84 -9.22
C ASP A 79 -8.82 -7.33 -8.96
N HIS A 80 -8.55 -6.98 -7.71
CA HIS A 80 -8.44 -5.60 -7.23
C HIS A 80 -7.32 -5.45 -6.18
N CYS A 81 -6.65 -4.29 -6.22
CA CYS A 81 -5.71 -3.83 -5.22
C CYS A 81 -6.16 -2.45 -4.69
N VAL A 82 -6.30 -2.33 -3.38
CA VAL A 82 -6.57 -1.06 -2.69
C VAL A 82 -5.31 -0.66 -1.94
N ILE A 83 -4.85 0.57 -2.14
CA ILE A 83 -3.67 1.12 -1.47
C ILE A 83 -4.15 2.26 -0.57
N ASP A 84 -4.02 2.10 0.74
CA ASP A 84 -4.19 3.18 1.70
C ASP A 84 -2.89 3.98 1.82
N THR A 85 -3.00 5.30 1.81
CA THR A 85 -1.85 6.21 1.69
C THR A 85 -1.78 7.14 2.90
N PRO A 86 -0.58 7.54 3.33
CA PRO A 86 -0.44 8.58 4.36
C PRO A 86 -1.04 9.91 3.87
N PRO A 87 -1.42 10.83 4.79
CA PRO A 87 -2.09 12.09 4.44
C PRO A 87 -1.17 13.14 3.78
N THR A 88 0.13 12.85 3.66
CA THR A 88 1.15 13.76 3.13
C THR A 88 1.53 13.40 1.70
N LEU A 89 1.67 14.42 0.84
CA LEU A 89 2.22 14.26 -0.50
C LEU A 89 3.73 14.01 -0.42
N GLY A 90 4.08 12.73 -0.39
CA GLY A 90 5.43 12.21 -0.21
C GLY A 90 5.75 11.05 -1.14
N LEU A 91 6.90 10.40 -0.95
CA LEU A 91 7.35 9.28 -1.80
C LEU A 91 6.34 8.12 -1.77
N ARG A 92 5.78 7.82 -0.59
CA ARG A 92 4.77 6.76 -0.42
C ARG A 92 3.48 7.03 -1.21
N MET A 93 2.95 8.25 -1.12
CA MET A 93 1.78 8.66 -1.89
C MET A 93 2.11 8.67 -3.39
N SER A 94 3.30 9.17 -3.78
CA SER A 94 3.74 9.19 -5.18
C SER A 94 3.84 7.78 -5.76
N ALA A 95 4.39 6.82 -5.00
CA ALA A 95 4.45 5.42 -5.40
C ALA A 95 3.06 4.82 -5.62
N ALA A 96 2.11 5.10 -4.72
CA ALA A 96 0.71 4.68 -4.89
C ALA A 96 0.07 5.29 -6.15
N LEU A 97 0.31 6.57 -6.43
CA LEU A 97 -0.24 7.24 -7.62
C LEU A 97 0.37 6.71 -8.92
N ILE A 98 1.65 6.32 -8.93
CA ILE A 98 2.33 5.78 -10.12
C ILE A 98 1.71 4.45 -10.59
N VAL A 99 1.21 3.64 -9.65
CA VAL A 99 0.63 2.32 -9.93
C VAL A 99 -0.90 2.34 -10.07
N ALA A 100 -1.56 3.39 -9.58
CA ALA A 100 -3.01 3.44 -9.51
C ALA A 100 -3.66 3.59 -10.89
N ASN A 101 -4.64 2.74 -11.20
CA ASN A 101 -5.54 2.96 -12.35
C ASN A 101 -6.64 3.99 -12.03
N HIS A 102 -7.06 4.06 -10.76
CA HIS A 102 -8.09 4.96 -10.27
C HIS A 102 -7.69 5.51 -8.91
N VAL A 103 -8.04 6.76 -8.63
CA VAL A 103 -7.76 7.43 -7.35
C VAL A 103 -9.06 7.95 -6.76
N VAL A 104 -9.31 7.63 -5.49
CA VAL A 104 -10.43 8.16 -4.70
C VAL A 104 -9.87 9.12 -3.66
N VAL A 105 -10.35 10.36 -3.65
CA VAL A 105 -9.93 11.38 -2.69
C VAL A 105 -11.03 11.59 -1.66
N ALA A 106 -10.80 11.16 -0.43
CA ALA A 106 -11.71 11.41 0.67
C ALA A 106 -11.55 12.85 1.15
N ASN A 107 -12.63 13.62 1.12
CA ASN A 107 -12.66 14.98 1.66
C ASN A 107 -13.79 15.14 2.68
N ARG A 108 -13.54 15.91 3.73
CA ARG A 108 -14.57 16.28 4.70
C ARG A 108 -15.33 17.48 4.12
N ALA A 109 -16.62 17.30 3.83
CA ALA A 109 -17.46 18.25 3.09
C ALA A 109 -17.42 19.72 3.60
N GLY A 110 -17.02 19.97 4.85
CA GLY A 110 -16.90 21.32 5.42
C GLY A 110 -15.62 22.11 5.08
N ARG A 111 -14.70 21.59 4.25
CA ARG A 111 -13.40 22.23 3.93
C ARG A 111 -13.23 22.67 2.46
N ILE A 112 -14.26 22.53 1.62
CA ILE A 112 -14.19 22.83 0.17
C ILE A 112 -14.66 24.26 -0.15
N PHE A 113 -15.43 24.89 0.74
CA PHE A 113 -15.96 26.24 0.55
C PHE A 113 -15.26 27.25 1.48
N HIS A 114 -13.97 27.51 1.25
CA HIS A 114 -13.28 28.69 1.77
C HIS A 114 -12.32 29.23 0.72
#